data_AF-A0A350AVT9-F1
#
_entry.id   AF-A0A350AVT9-F1
#
_cell.length_a   1.000
_cell.length_b   1.000
_cell.length_c   1.000
_cell.angle_alpha   90.00
_cell.angle_beta   90.00
_cell.angle_gamma   90.00
#
_symmetry.space_group_name_H-M   'P 1'
#
loop_
_entity.id
_entity.type
_entity.pdbx_description
1 polymer ?
#
loop_
_entity_poly.entity_id
_entity_poly.type
_entity_poly.pdbx_seq_one_letter_code
_entity_poly.pdbx_strand_id
1 'polypeptide(L)'
;SLHSLLFVVALLPLIPLALGVSLLFSSLGVFLRDLQQLAGPLSMILMYSSAVFYSAQMVPEPMWIFIKFNPLLHIVEQARATLLWHQPMDWLWVGYSFAFGLVTLALGLFSFKKLKPAFADVI
;
A
#
# COMPACT_ATOMS: atom_id res chain seq x y z
N SER A 1 2.59 21.61 -14.70
CA SER A 1 3.97 22.03 -14.34
C SER A 1 4.79 20.79 -14.00
N LEU A 2 6.13 20.84 -13.97
CA LEU A 2 7.02 19.69 -13.67
C LEU A 2 6.61 18.93 -12.39
N HIS A 3 6.16 19.66 -11.37
CA HIS A 3 5.68 19.14 -10.09
C HIS A 3 4.45 18.23 -10.22
N SER A 4 3.52 18.55 -11.12
CA SER A 4 2.33 17.72 -11.37
C SER A 4 2.72 16.35 -11.95
N LEU A 5 3.79 16.28 -12.74
CA LEU A 5 4.30 15.01 -13.27
C LEU A 5 4.95 14.17 -12.15
N LEU A 6 5.73 14.81 -11.28
CA LEU A 6 6.36 14.13 -10.13
C LEU A 6 5.32 13.56 -9.15
N PHE A 7 4.20 14.27 -8.94
CA PHE A 7 3.08 13.75 -8.16
C PHE A 7 2.54 12.42 -8.74
N VAL A 8 2.34 12.35 -10.06
CA VAL A 8 1.89 11.11 -10.72
C VAL A 8 2.91 9.99 -10.49
N VAL A 9 4.21 10.29 -10.61
CA VAL A 9 5.27 9.31 -10.36
C VAL A 9 5.27 8.83 -8.90
N ALA A 10 5.05 9.72 -7.93
CA ALA A 10 4.95 9.36 -6.52
C ALA A 10 3.81 8.37 -6.24
N LEU A 11 2.73 8.42 -7.02
CA LEU A 11 1.57 7.52 -6.90
C LEU A 11 1.73 6.19 -7.64
N LEU A 12 2.66 6.06 -8.59
CA LEU A 12 2.86 4.82 -9.34
C LEU A 12 3.04 3.56 -8.47
N PRO A 13 3.79 3.58 -7.34
CA PRO A 13 3.90 2.43 -6.46
C PRO A 13 2.59 1.92 -5.87
N LEU A 14 1.56 2.77 -5.81
CA LEU A 14 0.24 2.40 -5.29
C LEU A 14 -0.43 1.33 -6.16
N ILE A 15 -0.19 1.32 -7.47
CA ILE A 15 -0.81 0.39 -8.41
C ILE A 15 -0.44 -1.07 -8.10
N PRO A 16 0.84 -1.49 -8.14
CA PRO A 16 1.19 -2.88 -7.84
C PRO A 16 0.87 -3.25 -6.40
N LEU A 17 0.99 -2.31 -5.45
CA LEU A 17 0.66 -2.54 -4.05
C LEU A 17 -0.83 -2.86 -3.88
N ALA A 18 -1.72 -2.00 -4.37
CA ALA A 18 -3.17 -2.16 -4.26
C ALA A 18 -3.63 -3.44 -4.98
N LEU A 19 -3.10 -3.72 -6.17
CA LEU A 19 -3.40 -4.97 -6.90
C LEU A 19 -2.94 -6.21 -6.13
N GLY A 20 -1.72 -6.19 -5.58
CA GLY A 20 -1.19 -7.31 -4.81
C GLY A 20 -2.00 -7.61 -3.57
N VAL A 21 -2.33 -6.57 -2.78
CA VAL A 21 -3.20 -6.69 -1.61
C VAL A 21 -4.58 -7.20 -2.01
N SER A 22 -5.18 -6.65 -3.07
CA SER A 22 -6.50 -7.08 -3.55
C SER A 22 -6.53 -8.56 -3.94
N LEU A 23 -5.48 -9.03 -4.61
CA LEU A 23 -5.34 -10.45 -4.99
C LEU A 23 -5.18 -11.36 -3.77
N LEU A 24 -4.38 -10.94 -2.77
CA LEU A 24 -4.23 -11.69 -1.52
C LEU A 24 -5.58 -11.82 -0.80
N PHE A 25 -6.26 -10.69 -0.58
CA PHE A 25 -7.56 -10.66 0.10
C PHE A 25 -8.64 -11.41 -0.67
N SER A 26 -8.68 -11.29 -2.00
CA SER A 26 -9.62 -12.05 -2.83
C SER A 26 -9.39 -13.55 -2.72
N SER A 27 -8.12 -13.99 -2.71
CA SER A 27 -7.80 -15.41 -2.62
C SER A 27 -8.12 -16.02 -1.25
N LEU A 28 -7.94 -15.25 -0.17
CA LEU A 28 -8.22 -15.67 1.20
C LEU A 28 -9.72 -15.58 1.55
N GLY A 29 -10.42 -14.57 1.03
CA GLY A 29 -11.83 -14.31 1.34
C GLY A 29 -12.81 -15.38 0.84
N VAL A 30 -12.38 -16.24 -0.09
CA VAL A 30 -13.17 -17.42 -0.51
C VAL A 30 -13.25 -18.46 0.61
N PHE A 31 -12.17 -18.62 1.39
CA PHE A 31 -12.11 -19.61 2.48
C PHE A 31 -12.49 -19.01 3.83
N LEU A 32 -12.18 -17.72 4.05
CA LEU A 32 -12.35 -17.03 5.32
C LEU A 32 -13.48 -15.99 5.20
N ARG A 33 -14.71 -16.39 5.52
CA ARG A 33 -15.89 -15.50 5.47
C ARG A 33 -15.74 -14.26 6.35
N ASP A 34 -15.05 -14.39 7.49
CA ASP A 34 -14.81 -13.29 8.44
C ASP A 34 -13.89 -12.21 7.85
N LEU A 35 -13.06 -12.54 6.85
CA LEU A 35 -12.17 -11.58 6.19
C LEU A 35 -12.96 -10.44 5.52
N GLN A 36 -14.18 -10.73 5.03
CA GLN A 36 -15.04 -9.73 4.42
C GLN A 36 -15.55 -8.70 5.44
N GLN A 37 -15.85 -9.14 6.67
CA GLN A 37 -16.27 -8.25 7.75
C GLN A 37 -15.12 -7.37 8.24
N LEU A 38 -13.89 -7.90 8.22
CA LEU A 38 -12.69 -7.17 8.62
C LEU A 38 -12.19 -6.16 7.59
N ALA A 39 -12.61 -6.24 6.32
CA ALA A 39 -12.13 -5.38 5.24
C ALA A 39 -12.33 -3.88 5.53
N GLY A 40 -13.47 -3.51 6.14
CA GLY A 40 -13.77 -2.13 6.54
C GLY A 40 -12.82 -1.60 7.62
N PRO A 41 -12.77 -2.25 8.81
CA PRO A 41 -11.82 -1.90 9.87
C PRO A 41 -10.36 -1.88 9.40
N LEU A 42 -9.94 -2.84 8.58
CA LEU A 42 -8.58 -2.89 8.03
C LEU A 42 -8.28 -1.70 7.12
N SER A 43 -9.23 -1.30 6.28
CA SER A 43 -9.10 -0.10 5.44
C SER A 43 -8.91 1.17 6.28
N MET A 44 -9.63 1.28 7.39
CA MET A 44 -9.47 2.40 8.33
C MET A 44 -8.08 2.40 8.96
N ILE A 45 -7.62 1.25 9.47
CA ILE A 45 -6.27 1.12 10.04
C ILE A 45 -5.21 1.50 9.01
N LEU A 46 -5.33 1.02 7.77
CA LEU A 46 -4.42 1.36 6.68
C LEU A 46 -4.40 2.87 6.40
N MET A 47 -5.56 3.51 6.33
CA MET A 47 -5.69 4.95 6.09
C MET A 47 -5.06 5.81 7.20
N TYR A 48 -5.22 5.42 8.46
CA TYR A 48 -4.53 6.13 9.55
C TYR A 48 -3.03 5.88 9.51
N SER A 49 -2.60 4.63 9.28
CA SER A 49 -1.18 4.26 9.26
C SER A 49 -0.36 4.92 8.14
N SER A 50 -1.01 5.32 7.04
CA SER A 50 -0.37 5.91 5.87
C SER A 50 -0.09 7.41 6.01
N ALA A 51 -0.31 7.99 7.20
CA ALA A 51 -0.08 9.41 7.46
C ALA A 51 -0.83 10.32 6.45
N VAL A 52 -2.03 9.92 6.01
CA VAL A 52 -2.85 10.75 5.11
C VAL A 52 -3.35 12.00 5.84
N PHE A 53 -3.80 11.85 7.09
CA PHE A 53 -4.37 12.94 7.89
C PHE A 53 -3.36 13.71 8.76
N TYR A 54 -2.13 13.22 8.89
CA TYR A 54 -1.10 13.82 9.74
C TYR A 54 0.27 13.70 9.08
N SER A 55 1.23 14.53 9.48
CA SER A 55 2.62 14.38 9.00
C SER A 55 3.34 13.27 9.74
N ALA A 56 4.17 12.50 9.05
CA ALA A 56 5.05 11.48 9.64
C ALA A 56 5.87 12.00 10.85
N GLN A 57 6.19 13.30 10.91
CA GLN A 57 6.94 13.93 11.99
C GLN A 57 6.18 13.97 13.33
N MET A 58 4.85 13.83 13.31
CA MET A 58 4.01 13.85 14.51
C MET A 58 3.92 12.49 15.20
N VAL A 59 4.50 11.44 14.62
CA VAL A 59 4.44 10.08 15.16
C VAL A 59 5.42 9.93 16.33
N PRO A 60 4.97 9.52 17.53
CA PRO A 60 5.86 9.29 18.67
C PRO A 60 6.92 8.21 18.41
N GLU A 61 8.10 8.36 19.03
CA GLU A 61 9.26 7.47 18.80
C GLU A 61 8.97 5.96 18.85
N PRO A 62 8.25 5.42 19.86
CA PRO A 62 8.02 3.98 19.94
C PRO A 62 7.26 3.43 18.73
N MET A 63 6.36 4.23 18.16
CA MET A 63 5.56 3.86 17.01
C MET A 63 6.31 4.07 15.70
N TRP A 64 7.19 5.07 15.66
CA TRP A 64 8.01 5.39 14.49
C TRP A 64 8.90 4.21 14.04
N ILE A 65 9.38 3.40 14.99
CA ILE A 65 10.20 2.21 14.72
C ILE A 65 9.54 1.28 13.69
N PHE A 66 8.21 1.16 13.74
CA PHE A 66 7.43 0.30 12.84
C PHE A 66 6.88 1.08 11.64
N ILE A 67 6.29 2.24 11.88
CA ILE A 67 5.58 3.03 10.87
C ILE A 67 6.52 3.50 9.73
N LYS A 68 7.80 3.74 10.02
CA LYS A 68 8.77 4.16 8.99
C LYS A 68 8.97 3.15 7.86
N PHE A 69 8.55 1.89 8.03
CA PHE A 69 8.62 0.87 6.98
C PHE A 69 7.32 0.74 6.18
N ASN A 70 6.31 1.55 6.48
CA ASN A 70 5.05 1.51 5.74
C ASN A 70 5.24 2.15 4.34
N PRO A 71 5.12 1.39 3.23
CA PRO A 71 5.25 1.96 1.89
C PRO A 71 4.14 2.98 1.58
N LEU A 72 2.96 2.84 2.17
CA LEU A 72 1.87 3.81 1.97
C LEU A 72 2.20 5.18 2.56
N LEU A 73 2.90 5.21 3.70
CA LEU A 73 3.36 6.45 4.30
C LEU A 73 4.30 7.18 3.35
N HIS A 74 5.26 6.46 2.77
CA HIS A 74 6.22 7.03 1.81
C HIS A 74 5.54 7.55 0.55
N ILE A 75 4.59 6.79 -0.01
CA ILE A 75 3.81 7.23 -1.18
C ILE A 75 3.09 8.55 -0.88
N VAL A 76 2.43 8.64 0.27
CA VAL A 76 1.65 9.83 0.67
C VAL A 76 2.55 11.04 0.94
N GLU A 77 3.67 10.86 1.66
CA GLU A 77 4.62 11.95 1.94
C GLU A 77 5.26 12.47 0.65
N GLN A 78 5.66 11.60 -0.28
CA GLN A 78 6.22 12.03 -1.57
C GLN A 78 5.19 12.74 -2.45
N ALA A 79 3.95 12.26 -2.46
CA ALA A 79 2.84 12.91 -3.15
C ALA A 79 2.56 14.31 -2.57
N ARG A 80 2.59 14.46 -1.24
CA ARG A 80 2.42 15.74 -0.55
C ARG A 80 3.57 16.70 -0.84
N ALA A 81 4.81 16.23 -0.72
CA ALA A 81 6.01 17.03 -0.92
C ALA A 81 6.09 17.63 -2.32
N THR A 82 5.79 16.81 -3.34
CA THR A 82 5.84 17.23 -4.75
C THR A 82 4.70 18.17 -5.12
N LEU A 83 3.47 17.91 -4.66
CA LEU A 83 2.28 18.68 -5.06
C LEU A 83 2.06 19.95 -4.23
N LEU A 84 2.17 19.85 -2.90
CA LEU A 84 1.86 20.97 -2.00
C LEU A 84 3.09 21.85 -1.76
N TRP A 85 4.23 21.23 -1.46
CA TRP A 85 5.43 21.95 -1.03
C TRP A 85 6.42 22.22 -2.15
N HIS A 86 6.15 21.73 -3.36
CA HIS A 86 7.04 21.88 -4.52
C HIS A 86 8.48 21.43 -4.22
N GLN A 87 8.61 20.44 -3.34
CA GLN A 87 9.90 19.88 -2.96
C GLN A 87 10.33 18.79 -3.93
N PRO A 88 11.66 18.58 -4.09
CA PRO A 88 12.16 17.48 -4.88
C PRO A 88 11.72 16.15 -4.29
N MET A 89 11.43 15.19 -5.18
CA MET A 89 11.05 13.85 -4.78
C MET A 89 12.26 13.05 -4.32
N ASP A 90 12.12 12.32 -3.22
CA ASP A 90 13.12 11.36 -2.78
C ASP A 90 12.92 10.04 -3.53
N TRP A 91 13.77 9.83 -4.53
CA TRP A 91 13.75 8.66 -5.39
C TRP A 91 14.02 7.35 -4.64
N LEU A 92 14.71 7.40 -3.50
CA LEU A 92 14.96 6.21 -2.67
C LEU A 92 13.62 5.65 -2.16
N TRP A 93 12.77 6.52 -1.59
CA TRP A 93 11.50 6.10 -1.01
C TRP A 93 10.46 5.72 -2.05
N VAL A 94 10.49 6.36 -3.23
CA VAL A 94 9.67 5.94 -4.37
C VAL A 94 10.09 4.56 -4.85
N GLY A 95 11.40 4.33 -5.04
CA GLY A 95 11.94 3.04 -5.44
C GLY A 95 11.64 1.93 -4.42
N TYR A 96 11.82 2.21 -3.13
CA TYR A 96 11.46 1.32 -2.04
C TYR A 96 9.98 0.92 -2.10
N SER A 97 9.08 1.91 -2.19
CA SER A 97 7.64 1.67 -2.23
C SER A 97 7.24 0.88 -3.47
N PHE A 98 7.87 1.16 -4.61
CA PHE A 98 7.62 0.45 -5.86
C PHE A 98 8.05 -1.01 -5.78
N ALA A 99 9.27 -1.27 -5.28
CA ALA A 99 9.79 -2.62 -5.08
C ALA A 99 8.92 -3.41 -4.09
N PHE A 100 8.51 -2.80 -2.99
CA PHE A 100 7.59 -3.40 -2.03
C PHE A 100 6.24 -3.75 -2.69
N GLY A 101 5.69 -2.84 -3.49
CA GLY A 101 4.48 -3.06 -4.26
C GLY A 101 4.61 -4.25 -5.22
N LEU A 102 5.72 -4.36 -5.94
CA LEU A 102 5.99 -5.48 -6.86
C LEU A 102 6.10 -6.82 -6.12
N VAL A 103 6.79 -6.86 -4.98
CA VAL A 103 6.87 -8.06 -4.13
C VAL A 103 5.48 -8.47 -3.66
N THR A 104 4.68 -7.50 -3.20
CA THR A 104 3.29 -7.74 -2.77
C THR A 104 2.43 -8.26 -3.91
N LEU A 105 2.58 -7.70 -5.11
CA LEU A 105 1.89 -8.17 -6.32
C LEU A 105 2.28 -9.60 -6.68
N ALA A 106 3.58 -9.92 -6.65
CA ALA A 106 4.06 -11.26 -6.93
C ALA A 106 3.49 -12.29 -5.94
N LEU A 107 3.46 -11.95 -4.64
CA LEU A 107 2.86 -12.79 -3.59
C LEU A 107 1.36 -12.97 -3.79
N GLY A 108 0.64 -11.90 -4.14
CA GLY A 108 -0.79 -11.95 -4.44
C GLY A 108 -1.10 -12.83 -5.65
N LEU A 109 -0.36 -12.66 -6.75
CA LEU A 109 -0.49 -13.49 -7.95
C LEU A 109 -0.16 -14.96 -7.67
N PHE A 110 0.91 -15.22 -6.91
CA PHE A 110 1.28 -16.58 -6.52
C PHE A 110 0.19 -17.25 -5.69
N SER A 111 -0.31 -16.57 -4.66
CA SER A 111 -1.36 -17.08 -3.77
C SER A 111 -2.66 -17.33 -4.54
N PHE A 112 -3.07 -16.37 -5.37
CA PHE A 112 -4.27 -16.51 -6.20
C PHE A 112 -4.17 -17.68 -7.17
N LYS A 113 -3.03 -17.85 -7.86
CA LYS A 113 -2.81 -18.98 -8.77
C LYS A 113 -2.82 -20.33 -8.05
N LYS A 114 -2.23 -20.40 -6.86
CA LYS A 114 -2.15 -21.62 -6.06
C LYS A 114 -3.51 -22.04 -5.48
N LEU A 115 -4.33 -21.07 -5.09
CA LEU A 115 -5.65 -21.32 -4.50
C LEU A 115 -6.76 -21.49 -5.55
N LYS A 116 -6.52 -21.07 -6.80
CA LYS A 116 -7.47 -21.19 -7.91
C LYS A 116 -8.10 -22.59 -8.08
N PRO A 117 -7.36 -23.71 -7.98
CA PRO A 117 -7.96 -25.05 -8.09
C PRO A 117 -8.93 -25.36 -6.95
N ALA A 118 -8.61 -24.92 -5.72
CA ALA A 118 -9.43 -25.16 -4.53
C ALA A 118 -10.71 -24.32 -4.50
N PHE A 119 -10.83 -23.27 -5.32
CA PHE A 119 -12.08 -22.50 -5.43
C PHE A 119 -13.23 -23.33 -6.01
N ALA A 120 -12.95 -24.28 -6.89
CA ALA A 120 -13.97 -25.13 -7.50
C ALA A 120 -14.60 -26.12 -6.51
N ASP A 121 -13.90 -26.45 -5.42
CA ASP A 121 -14.38 -27.39 -4.40
C ASP A 121 -15.20 -26.71 -3.29
N VAL A 122 -15.15 -25.37 -3.19
CA VAL A 122 -15.80 -24.58 -2.12
C VAL A 122 -17.09 -23.90 -2.59
N ILE A 123 -17.35 -23.87 -3.91
CA ILE A 123 -18.56 -23.32 -4.54
C ILE A 123 -19.49 -24.48 -4.91
#